data_AF-A0A3L7Q3Z9-F1
#
_entry.id   AF-A0A3L7Q3Z9-F1
#
_cell.length_a   1.000
_cell.length_b   1.000
_cell.length_c   1.000
_cell.angle_alpha   90.00
_cell.angle_beta   90.00
_cell.angle_gamma   90.00
#
_symmetry.space_group_name_H-M   'P 1'
#
loop_
_entity.id
_entity.type
_entity.pdbx_description
1 polymer ?
#
loop_
_entity_poly.entity_id
_entity_poly.type
_entity_poly.pdbx_seq_one_letter_code
_entity_poly.pdbx_strand_id
1 'polypeptide(L)'
;MPNRPQNPLGDRGWWREVRVPSLPEVNSSIAVAPSGAPLWRKLWAFSGIGMMIAVGYMDPGNWATGLAAGSGWGYSLLFVILASNLMAMLLQHLAVRLGIVAGRDLAQACRDHYSRPTSLALWFLCELAIIACDLAEVIGSAIALQLLFDIPLVWGIVITAFDVMLILILQRRGFRIIEALVAALVFTIGACFAYELWAARPDAGGIIRGFVPTSQILSDPAMLYVAIGILGATVMPHNLYLHSSIVQTRDFPRTDTGKREALRLATIDSTLALGFAFFVNAAILITAAAAFHGTVNEGVADIHQAYDLLTPVLGASLASTVFAVALLASGQNSTLTGTLAGQIVMEGFLDLRISPWARRLLTRLVAIVPAVVVALIYGDTGIGKLLILSQVVLSLQLPFAVFPLIIFTTSRAKMGDFAARGWVKWVSWSLAFLISGLNFLLLWQTFAG
;
A
#
# COMPACT_ATOMS: atom_id res chain seq x y z
N MET A 1 -34.51 0.63 18.80
CA MET A 1 -34.04 -0.21 17.68
C MET A 1 -35.00 -0.03 16.51
N PRO A 2 -34.63 0.65 15.41
CA PRO A 2 -35.52 0.74 14.25
C PRO A 2 -35.41 -0.52 13.39
N ASN A 3 -36.56 -1.03 12.97
CA ASN A 3 -36.79 -2.20 12.12
C ASN A 3 -35.74 -2.38 11.03
N ARG A 4 -34.90 -3.42 11.17
CA ARG A 4 -34.04 -3.91 10.10
C ARG A 4 -34.82 -4.96 9.29
N PRO A 5 -34.85 -4.89 7.94
CA PRO A 5 -35.56 -5.87 7.13
C PRO A 5 -35.01 -7.28 7.38
N GLN A 6 -35.92 -8.24 7.54
CA GLN A 6 -35.60 -9.66 7.72
C GLN A 6 -34.74 -10.17 6.56
N ASN A 7 -33.73 -10.97 6.89
CA ASN A 7 -32.77 -11.56 5.96
C ASN A 7 -33.52 -12.34 4.85
N PRO A 8 -33.51 -11.88 3.58
CA PRO A 8 -34.17 -12.58 2.49
C PRO A 8 -33.38 -13.80 1.99
N LEU A 9 -32.16 -14.02 2.50
CA LEU A 9 -31.26 -15.08 2.07
C LEU A 9 -31.04 -16.08 3.21
N GLY A 10 -31.79 -17.18 3.18
CA GLY A 10 -31.46 -18.37 3.96
C GLY A 10 -29.95 -18.71 3.83
N ASP A 11 -29.35 -18.99 4.98
CA ASP A 11 -28.01 -19.57 5.19
C ASP A 11 -26.72 -18.80 4.83
N ARG A 12 -26.73 -17.61 4.21
CA ARG A 12 -25.45 -16.97 3.78
C ARG A 12 -24.89 -15.86 4.68
N GLY A 13 -25.53 -15.49 5.79
CA GLY A 13 -25.00 -14.50 6.74
C GLY A 13 -24.76 -13.08 6.18
N TRP A 14 -25.17 -12.81 4.94
CA TRP A 14 -25.13 -11.52 4.23
C TRP A 14 -26.54 -10.97 4.08
N TRP A 15 -26.72 -9.66 4.21
CA TRP A 15 -28.06 -9.05 4.32
C TRP A 15 -28.68 -8.68 2.97
N ARG A 16 -27.87 -8.35 1.96
CA ARG A 16 -28.29 -7.98 0.61
C ARG A 16 -27.63 -8.89 -0.41
N GLU A 17 -28.26 -9.11 -1.56
CA GLU A 17 -27.59 -9.73 -2.71
C GLU A 17 -26.55 -8.78 -3.35
N VAL A 18 -25.54 -9.36 -3.99
CA VAL A 18 -24.59 -8.59 -4.81
C VAL A 18 -25.30 -8.22 -6.11
N ARG A 19 -25.83 -6.99 -6.18
CA ARG A 19 -26.51 -6.49 -7.38
C ARG A 19 -25.53 -6.16 -8.51
N VAL A 20 -24.33 -5.70 -8.16
CA VAL A 20 -23.27 -5.30 -9.08
C VAL A 20 -21.96 -5.91 -8.58
N PRO A 21 -21.24 -6.69 -9.39
CA PRO A 21 -19.93 -7.20 -9.01
C PRO A 21 -18.92 -6.04 -8.89
N SER A 22 -17.92 -6.21 -8.02
CA SER A 22 -16.83 -5.24 -7.92
C SER A 22 -16.07 -5.15 -9.25
N LEU A 23 -15.73 -3.93 -9.68
CA LEU A 23 -15.11 -3.63 -10.98
C LEU A 23 -15.83 -4.31 -12.15
N PRO A 24 -17.10 -3.98 -12.42
CA PRO A 24 -17.92 -4.68 -13.41
C PRO A 24 -17.32 -4.64 -14.83
N GLU A 25 -16.45 -3.67 -15.13
CA GLU A 25 -15.78 -3.57 -16.43
C GLU A 25 -14.73 -4.67 -16.67
N VAL A 26 -14.18 -5.26 -15.61
CA VAL A 26 -13.07 -6.22 -15.68
C VAL A 26 -13.28 -7.48 -14.83
N ASN A 27 -14.43 -7.62 -14.17
CA ASN A 27 -14.78 -8.80 -13.37
C ASN A 27 -14.80 -10.08 -14.23
N SER A 28 -14.14 -11.15 -13.77
CA SER A 28 -14.01 -12.41 -14.52
C SER A 28 -13.51 -12.22 -15.98
N SER A 29 -12.70 -11.19 -16.26
CA SER A 29 -12.20 -10.90 -17.61
C SER A 29 -11.01 -11.78 -18.04
N ILE A 30 -10.22 -12.30 -17.09
CA ILE A 30 -9.02 -13.08 -17.37
C ILE A 30 -9.27 -14.56 -17.08
N ALA A 31 -9.34 -15.36 -18.15
CA ALA A 31 -9.55 -16.80 -18.08
C ALA A 31 -8.40 -17.50 -17.33
N VAL A 32 -8.74 -18.31 -16.33
CA VAL A 32 -7.78 -19.19 -15.64
C VAL A 32 -7.66 -20.50 -16.43
N ALA A 33 -6.43 -21.02 -16.54
CA ALA A 33 -6.20 -22.27 -17.26
C ALA A 33 -7.00 -23.44 -16.63
N PRO A 34 -7.52 -24.39 -17.43
CA PRO A 34 -8.40 -25.47 -16.97
C PRO A 34 -7.79 -26.30 -15.83
N SER A 35 -8.63 -27.01 -15.06
CA SER A 35 -8.22 -27.78 -13.89
C SER A 35 -7.09 -28.79 -14.13
N GLY A 36 -6.88 -29.26 -15.37
CA GLY A 36 -5.79 -30.16 -15.76
C GLY A 36 -4.49 -29.48 -16.22
N ALA A 37 -4.43 -28.14 -16.29
CA ALA A 37 -3.23 -27.42 -16.71
C ALA A 37 -2.12 -27.45 -15.64
N PRO A 38 -0.84 -27.40 -16.02
CA PRO A 38 0.26 -27.39 -15.07
C PRO A 38 0.24 -26.12 -14.20
N LEU A 39 0.70 -26.28 -12.94
CA LEU A 39 0.64 -25.23 -11.91
C LEU A 39 1.27 -23.90 -12.38
N TRP A 40 2.38 -23.95 -13.11
CA TRP A 40 3.04 -22.74 -13.63
C TRP A 40 2.15 -21.95 -14.59
N ARG A 41 1.41 -22.61 -15.49
CA ARG A 41 0.50 -21.94 -16.43
C ARG A 41 -0.69 -21.30 -15.72
N LYS A 42 -1.15 -21.92 -14.63
CA LYS A 42 -2.17 -21.34 -13.73
C LYS A 42 -1.62 -20.16 -12.93
N LEU A 43 -0.40 -20.27 -12.42
CA LEU A 43 0.28 -19.16 -11.74
C LEU A 43 0.47 -17.96 -12.67
N TRP A 44 0.81 -18.17 -13.95
CA TRP A 44 0.87 -17.11 -14.97
C TRP A 44 -0.48 -16.42 -15.24
N ALA A 45 -1.61 -17.09 -14.96
CA ALA A 45 -2.91 -16.44 -15.02
C ALA A 45 -3.08 -15.44 -13.86
N PHE A 46 -2.63 -15.81 -12.66
CA PHE A 46 -2.73 -14.97 -11.46
C PHE A 46 -1.59 -13.95 -11.34
N SER A 47 -0.44 -14.21 -11.96
CA SER A 47 0.72 -13.32 -11.94
C SER A 47 0.33 -11.95 -12.48
N GLY A 48 0.57 -10.93 -11.66
CA GLY A 48 0.22 -9.54 -11.94
C GLY A 48 -0.59 -8.92 -10.80
N ILE A 49 -1.50 -9.68 -10.19
CA ILE A 49 -2.33 -9.18 -9.08
C ILE A 49 -1.46 -8.83 -7.89
N GLY A 50 -0.61 -9.77 -7.47
CA GLY A 50 0.33 -9.59 -6.37
C GLY A 50 1.26 -8.41 -6.62
N MET A 51 1.74 -8.22 -7.86
CA MET A 51 2.60 -7.09 -8.22
C MET A 51 1.85 -5.74 -8.15
N MET A 52 0.57 -5.71 -8.57
CA MET A 52 -0.28 -4.53 -8.39
C MET A 52 -0.49 -4.18 -6.93
N ILE A 53 -0.53 -5.18 -6.04
CA ILE A 53 -0.63 -4.92 -4.60
C ILE A 53 0.73 -4.50 -4.03
N ALA A 54 1.80 -5.23 -4.33
CA ALA A 54 3.15 -4.99 -3.83
C ALA A 54 3.69 -3.61 -4.20
N VAL A 55 3.42 -3.17 -5.43
CA VAL A 55 2.82 -1.86 -5.69
C VAL A 55 2.91 -0.77 -4.63
N GLY A 56 1.79 -0.58 -3.93
CA GLY A 56 1.68 0.50 -2.95
C GLY A 56 2.68 0.39 -1.79
N TYR A 57 3.31 -0.77 -1.59
CA TYR A 57 4.35 -0.97 -0.56
C TYR A 57 5.71 -0.43 -0.98
N MET A 58 5.83 0.17 -2.17
CA MET A 58 7.07 0.71 -2.72
C MET A 58 6.92 2.19 -3.12
N ASP A 59 5.87 2.85 -2.62
CA ASP A 59 5.54 4.26 -2.88
C ASP A 59 6.56 5.23 -2.24
N PRO A 60 6.56 6.53 -2.61
CA PRO A 60 7.48 7.50 -2.02
C PRO A 60 7.31 7.68 -0.50
N GLY A 61 6.14 7.34 0.05
CA GLY A 61 5.88 7.31 1.49
C GLY A 61 6.75 6.30 2.23
N ASN A 62 6.82 5.06 1.70
CA ASN A 62 7.72 4.03 2.22
C ASN A 62 9.19 4.47 2.15
N TRP A 63 9.57 5.22 1.11
CA TRP A 63 10.94 5.71 0.97
C TRP A 63 11.29 6.74 2.05
N ALA A 64 10.42 7.74 2.27
CA ALA A 64 10.67 8.76 3.29
C ALA A 64 10.84 8.14 4.68
N THR A 65 9.96 7.21 5.04
CA THR A 65 10.06 6.52 6.33
C THR A 65 11.27 5.59 6.42
N GLY A 66 11.64 4.90 5.33
CA GLY A 66 12.82 4.04 5.27
C GLY A 66 14.15 4.80 5.32
N LEU A 67 14.26 5.92 4.61
CA LEU A 67 15.42 6.80 4.65
C LEU A 67 15.60 7.42 6.03
N ALA A 68 14.53 7.97 6.61
CA ALA A 68 14.55 8.54 7.96
C ALA A 68 14.91 7.48 9.03
N ALA A 69 14.41 6.26 8.87
CA ALA A 69 14.75 5.16 9.76
C ALA A 69 16.23 4.76 9.68
N GLY A 70 16.75 4.62 8.45
CA GLY A 70 18.12 4.21 8.20
C GLY A 70 19.14 5.26 8.63
N SER A 71 18.91 6.53 8.28
CA SER A 71 19.83 7.62 8.65
C SER A 71 19.83 7.92 10.16
N GLY A 72 18.67 7.81 10.81
CA GLY A 72 18.50 8.12 12.23
C GLY A 72 18.95 7.00 13.18
N TRP A 73 18.59 5.75 12.91
CA TRP A 73 18.82 4.63 13.85
C TRP A 73 19.52 3.42 13.22
N GLY A 74 20.16 3.62 12.07
CA GLY A 74 20.89 2.58 11.36
C GLY A 74 19.99 1.40 10.99
N TYR A 75 20.43 0.19 11.32
CA TYR A 75 19.70 -1.05 11.00
C TYR A 75 18.59 -1.40 11.99
N SER A 76 18.40 -0.64 13.08
CA SER A 76 17.54 -1.02 14.21
C SER A 76 16.06 -1.20 13.83
N LEU A 77 15.58 -0.48 12.81
CA LEU A 77 14.19 -0.52 12.37
C LEU A 77 13.92 -1.58 11.27
N LEU A 78 14.92 -2.38 10.87
CA LEU A 78 14.72 -3.51 9.95
C LEU A 78 13.71 -4.54 10.49
N PHE A 79 13.72 -4.79 11.80
CA PHE A 79 12.72 -5.62 12.45
C PHE A 79 11.29 -5.09 12.22
N VAL A 80 11.08 -3.77 12.27
CA VAL A 80 9.77 -3.15 12.06
C VAL A 80 9.30 -3.33 10.61
N ILE A 81 10.20 -3.18 9.63
CA ILE A 81 9.91 -3.48 8.22
C ILE A 81 9.52 -4.95 8.03
N LEU A 82 10.27 -5.89 8.64
CA LEU A 82 9.94 -7.31 8.57
C LEU A 82 8.57 -7.61 9.21
N ALA A 83 8.34 -7.12 10.44
CA ALA A 83 7.10 -7.35 11.17
C ALA A 83 5.89 -6.77 10.42
N SER A 84 5.99 -5.52 9.95
CA SER A 84 4.93 -4.86 9.18
C SER A 84 4.64 -5.57 7.86
N ASN A 85 5.66 -6.10 7.17
CA ASN A 85 5.45 -6.88 5.94
C ASN A 85 4.77 -8.24 6.21
N LEU A 86 5.14 -8.93 7.30
CA LEU A 86 4.45 -10.17 7.70
C LEU A 86 2.98 -9.90 8.05
N MET A 87 2.70 -8.77 8.73
CA MET A 87 1.34 -8.29 9.00
C MET A 87 0.59 -8.01 7.71
N ALA A 88 1.23 -7.32 6.76
CA ALA A 88 0.67 -7.06 5.44
C ALA A 88 0.32 -8.34 4.70
N MET A 89 1.23 -9.32 4.61
CA MET A 89 0.97 -10.61 3.97
C MET A 89 -0.25 -11.32 4.57
N LEU A 90 -0.38 -11.31 5.90
CA LEU A 90 -1.53 -11.89 6.59
C LEU A 90 -2.84 -11.17 6.23
N LEU A 91 -2.86 -9.83 6.32
CA LEU A 91 -4.05 -9.04 6.05
C LEU A 91 -4.45 -9.11 4.57
N GLN A 92 -3.47 -9.09 3.67
CA GLN A 92 -3.70 -9.26 2.23
C GLN A 92 -4.26 -10.64 1.90
N HIS A 93 -3.79 -11.69 2.57
CA HIS A 93 -4.38 -13.02 2.47
C HIS A 93 -5.84 -13.07 2.93
N LEU A 94 -6.20 -12.34 3.99
CA LEU A 94 -7.59 -12.19 4.41
C LEU A 94 -8.43 -11.43 3.38
N ALA A 95 -7.89 -10.37 2.78
CA ALA A 95 -8.56 -9.60 1.72
C ALA A 95 -8.84 -10.44 0.48
N VAL A 96 -7.86 -11.20 0.01
CA VAL A 96 -7.99 -12.21 -1.06
C VAL A 96 -9.09 -13.22 -0.72
N ARG A 97 -9.06 -13.71 0.52
CA ARG A 97 -10.05 -14.69 0.99
C ARG A 97 -11.46 -14.14 0.95
N LEU A 98 -11.67 -12.91 1.40
CA LEU A 98 -12.95 -12.23 1.29
C LEU A 98 -13.41 -12.14 -0.17
N GLY A 99 -12.56 -11.61 -1.06
CA GLY A 99 -12.87 -11.42 -2.48
C GLY A 99 -13.26 -12.71 -3.20
N ILE A 100 -12.48 -13.79 -3.01
CA ILE A 100 -12.70 -15.08 -3.69
C ILE A 100 -13.94 -15.81 -3.16
N VAL A 101 -14.11 -15.84 -1.83
CA VAL A 101 -15.12 -16.69 -1.18
C VAL A 101 -16.48 -16.01 -1.17
N ALA A 102 -16.51 -14.74 -0.71
CA ALA A 102 -17.73 -13.97 -0.56
C ALA A 102 -18.21 -13.35 -1.88
N GLY A 103 -17.32 -13.23 -2.89
CA GLY A 103 -17.64 -12.58 -4.16
C GLY A 103 -17.97 -11.09 -4.00
N ARG A 104 -17.39 -10.46 -2.97
CA ARG A 104 -17.57 -9.05 -2.63
C ARG A 104 -16.21 -8.47 -2.26
N ASP A 105 -16.00 -7.22 -2.64
CA ASP A 105 -14.89 -6.46 -2.07
C ASP A 105 -15.20 -6.05 -0.61
N LEU A 106 -14.17 -5.59 0.09
CA LEU A 106 -14.27 -5.18 1.49
C LEU A 106 -15.22 -3.99 1.69
N ALA A 107 -15.32 -3.06 0.74
CA ALA A 107 -16.20 -1.89 0.84
C ALA A 107 -17.68 -2.31 0.71
N GLN A 108 -18.00 -3.18 -0.26
CA GLN A 108 -19.31 -3.80 -0.42
C GLN A 108 -19.70 -4.61 0.83
N ALA A 109 -18.76 -5.37 1.40
CA ALA A 109 -18.99 -6.15 2.62
C ALA A 109 -19.27 -5.24 3.84
N CYS A 110 -18.57 -4.11 3.95
CA CYS A 110 -18.83 -3.10 4.98
C CYS A 110 -20.21 -2.44 4.80
N ARG A 111 -20.56 -2.01 3.58
CA ARG A 111 -21.87 -1.40 3.28
C ARG A 111 -23.04 -2.35 3.53
N ASP A 112 -22.84 -3.65 3.34
CA ASP A 112 -23.85 -4.68 3.64
C ASP A 112 -24.05 -4.89 5.14
N HIS A 113 -22.96 -4.89 5.91
CA HIS A 113 -22.98 -5.24 7.33
C HIS A 113 -23.32 -4.06 8.26
N TYR A 114 -22.81 -2.86 7.96
CA TYR A 114 -22.94 -1.69 8.82
C TYR A 114 -24.13 -0.79 8.44
N SER A 115 -24.54 0.06 9.38
CA SER A 115 -25.56 1.08 9.13
C SER A 115 -25.05 2.15 8.15
N ARG A 116 -25.95 2.89 7.50
CA ARG A 116 -25.57 3.97 6.56
C ARG A 116 -24.61 4.99 7.18
N PRO A 117 -24.83 5.52 8.41
CA PRO A 117 -23.89 6.49 9.00
C PRO A 117 -22.48 5.92 9.19
N THR A 118 -22.37 4.69 9.70
CA THR A 118 -21.07 4.04 9.89
C THR A 118 -20.38 3.75 8.56
N SER A 119 -21.13 3.28 7.56
CA SER A 119 -20.63 3.07 6.20
C SER A 119 -20.10 4.37 5.57
N LEU A 120 -20.79 5.49 5.77
CA LEU A 120 -20.36 6.80 5.29
C LEU A 120 -19.11 7.31 6.02
N ALA A 121 -19.02 7.10 7.33
CA ALA A 121 -17.83 7.43 8.10
C ALA A 121 -16.61 6.62 7.63
N LEU A 122 -16.77 5.31 7.42
CA LEU A 122 -15.72 4.44 6.89
C LEU A 122 -15.28 4.87 5.48
N TRP A 123 -16.23 5.25 4.63
CA TRP A 123 -15.93 5.79 3.30
C TRP A 123 -15.10 7.07 3.40
N PHE A 124 -15.53 8.04 4.22
CA PHE A 124 -14.83 9.32 4.37
C PHE A 124 -13.40 9.13 4.88
N LEU A 125 -13.21 8.28 5.90
CA LEU A 125 -11.89 7.96 6.41
C LEU A 125 -11.01 7.28 5.34
N CYS A 126 -11.58 6.37 4.55
CA CYS A 126 -10.85 5.72 3.47
C CYS A 126 -10.47 6.70 2.35
N GLU A 127 -11.36 7.62 1.99
CA GLU A 127 -11.09 8.65 0.98
C GLU A 127 -9.98 9.59 1.46
N LEU A 128 -9.99 9.97 2.74
CA LEU A 128 -8.91 10.75 3.34
C LEU A 128 -7.55 10.03 3.26
N ALA A 129 -7.52 8.71 3.52
CA ALA A 129 -6.31 7.92 3.38
C ALA A 129 -5.84 7.80 1.92
N ILE A 130 -6.76 7.72 0.96
CA ILE A 130 -6.41 7.74 -0.47
C ILE A 130 -5.83 9.10 -0.85
N ILE A 131 -6.40 10.21 -0.37
CA ILE A 131 -5.87 11.57 -0.60
C ILE A 131 -4.47 11.72 0.02
N ALA A 132 -4.25 11.19 1.23
CA ALA A 132 -2.94 11.21 1.89
C ALA A 132 -1.89 10.37 1.14
N CYS A 133 -2.30 9.25 0.55
CA CYS A 133 -1.45 8.47 -0.35
C CYS A 133 -1.14 9.27 -1.62
N ASP A 134 -2.17 9.85 -2.24
CA ASP A 134 -2.05 10.66 -3.46
C ASP A 134 -1.11 11.85 -3.26
N LEU A 135 -1.16 12.48 -2.09
CA LEU A 135 -0.24 13.54 -1.68
C LEU A 135 1.22 13.06 -1.69
N ALA A 136 1.49 11.87 -1.15
CA ALA A 136 2.84 11.29 -1.16
C ALA A 136 3.35 11.05 -2.59
N GLU A 137 2.47 10.62 -3.48
CA GLU A 137 2.79 10.39 -4.90
C GLU A 137 3.12 11.68 -5.65
N VAL A 138 2.31 12.74 -5.45
CA VAL A 138 2.54 14.06 -6.04
C VAL A 138 3.90 14.55 -5.62
N ILE A 139 4.16 14.53 -4.32
CA ILE A 139 5.40 15.02 -3.72
C ILE A 139 6.58 14.23 -4.27
N GLY A 140 6.56 12.90 -4.19
CA GLY A 140 7.66 12.06 -4.65
C GLY A 140 7.94 12.22 -6.15
N SER A 141 6.89 12.28 -6.98
CA SER A 141 7.05 12.48 -8.43
C SER A 141 7.58 13.88 -8.76
N ALA A 142 7.10 14.91 -8.06
CA ALA A 142 7.56 16.29 -8.26
C ALA A 142 9.03 16.45 -7.84
N ILE A 143 9.43 15.82 -6.73
CA ILE A 143 10.84 15.76 -6.30
C ILE A 143 11.66 15.04 -7.37
N ALA A 144 11.22 13.88 -7.86
CA ALA A 144 11.96 13.16 -8.90
C ALA A 144 12.14 14.00 -10.19
N LEU A 145 11.11 14.75 -10.60
CA LEU A 145 11.20 15.67 -11.75
C LEU A 145 12.18 16.82 -11.49
N GLN A 146 12.19 17.37 -10.27
CA GLN A 146 13.14 18.39 -9.87
C GLN A 146 14.57 17.87 -9.92
N LEU A 147 14.82 16.67 -9.41
CA LEU A 147 16.16 16.08 -9.35
C LEU A 147 16.69 15.63 -10.73
N LEU A 148 15.81 15.17 -11.64
CA LEU A 148 16.21 14.68 -12.96
C LEU A 148 16.34 15.77 -14.03
N PHE A 149 15.50 16.81 -13.94
CA PHE A 149 15.34 17.81 -15.00
C PHE A 149 15.51 19.25 -14.53
N ASP A 150 15.92 19.45 -13.26
CA ASP A 150 16.05 20.77 -12.62
C ASP A 150 14.75 21.61 -12.68
N ILE A 151 13.59 20.94 -12.71
CA ILE A 151 12.28 21.60 -12.77
C ILE A 151 11.90 22.09 -11.36
N PRO A 152 11.53 23.36 -11.16
CA PRO A 152 11.11 23.84 -9.85
C PRO A 152 9.93 23.04 -9.29
N LEU A 153 9.95 22.76 -7.98
CA LEU A 153 9.03 21.82 -7.34
C LEU A 153 7.55 22.12 -7.59
N VAL A 154 7.15 23.40 -7.56
CA VAL A 154 5.77 23.83 -7.86
C VAL A 154 5.36 23.44 -9.29
N TRP A 155 6.25 23.61 -10.27
CA TRP A 155 6.00 23.18 -11.64
C TRP A 155 6.00 21.66 -11.75
N GLY A 156 6.87 20.96 -11.02
CA GLY A 156 6.83 19.50 -10.89
C GLY A 156 5.46 19.01 -10.42
N ILE A 157 4.92 19.61 -9.35
CA ILE A 157 3.59 19.30 -8.82
C ILE A 157 2.51 19.52 -9.90
N VAL A 158 2.55 20.64 -10.63
CA VAL A 158 1.59 20.92 -11.70
C VAL A 158 1.72 19.91 -12.85
N ILE A 159 2.93 19.51 -13.23
CA ILE A 159 3.17 18.49 -14.26
C ILE A 159 2.56 17.14 -13.84
N THR A 160 2.66 16.77 -12.55
CA THR A 160 2.07 15.52 -12.07
C THR A 160 0.54 15.49 -12.16
N ALA A 161 -0.13 16.64 -12.28
CA ALA A 161 -1.59 16.68 -12.53
C ALA A 161 -1.98 16.14 -13.91
N PHE A 162 -1.05 16.11 -14.87
CA PHE A 162 -1.28 15.56 -16.21
C PHE A 162 -1.18 14.03 -16.25
N ASP A 163 -0.88 13.35 -15.14
CA ASP A 163 -0.91 11.89 -15.02
C ASP A 163 -2.30 11.28 -15.29
N VAL A 164 -3.36 12.09 -15.18
CA VAL A 164 -4.72 11.73 -15.61
C VAL A 164 -4.74 11.29 -17.07
N MET A 165 -3.92 11.91 -17.93
CA MET A 165 -3.79 11.52 -19.33
C MET A 165 -3.20 10.12 -19.47
N LEU A 166 -2.21 9.78 -18.64
CA LEU A 166 -1.61 8.44 -18.61
C LEU A 166 -2.64 7.38 -18.22
N ILE A 167 -3.45 7.65 -17.18
CA ILE A 167 -4.56 6.76 -16.78
C ILE A 167 -5.57 6.58 -17.91
N LEU A 168 -5.98 7.66 -18.56
CA LEU A 168 -6.91 7.62 -19.69
C LEU A 168 -6.40 6.75 -20.85
N ILE A 169 -5.09 6.82 -21.14
CA ILE A 169 -4.45 5.98 -22.17
C ILE A 169 -4.44 4.52 -21.74
N LEU A 170 -4.07 4.24 -20.49
CA LEU A 170 -3.95 2.88 -19.96
C LEU A 170 -5.28 2.14 -19.87
N GLN A 171 -6.37 2.85 -19.55
CA GLN A 171 -7.70 2.26 -19.49
C GLN A 171 -8.17 1.67 -20.83
N ARG A 172 -7.72 2.23 -21.96
CA ARG A 172 -8.06 1.71 -23.28
C ARG A 172 -7.31 0.42 -23.65
N ARG A 173 -6.26 0.05 -22.90
CA ARG A 173 -5.33 -1.03 -23.26
C ARG A 173 -5.54 -2.34 -22.49
N GLY A 174 -6.52 -2.41 -21.59
CA GLY A 174 -6.89 -3.63 -20.87
C GLY A 174 -5.96 -4.00 -19.71
N PHE A 175 -6.47 -4.86 -18.80
CA PHE A 175 -5.87 -5.08 -17.47
C PHE A 175 -4.51 -5.78 -17.50
N ARG A 176 -4.26 -6.68 -18.47
CA ARG A 176 -2.96 -7.37 -18.63
C ARG A 176 -1.81 -6.42 -18.95
N ILE A 177 -2.06 -5.37 -19.73
CA ILE A 177 -1.03 -4.36 -20.06
C ILE A 177 -0.72 -3.52 -18.81
N ILE A 178 -1.74 -3.20 -18.00
CA ILE A 178 -1.55 -2.51 -16.72
C ILE A 178 -0.71 -3.37 -15.77
N GLU A 179 -1.04 -4.65 -15.60
CA GLU A 179 -0.25 -5.59 -14.78
C GLU A 179 1.22 -5.66 -15.23
N ALA A 180 1.47 -5.73 -16.54
CA ALA A 180 2.82 -5.80 -17.10
C ALA A 180 3.60 -4.48 -16.91
N LEU A 181 2.95 -3.32 -17.08
CA LEU A 181 3.54 -2.02 -16.81
C LEU A 181 3.93 -1.88 -15.34
N VAL A 182 3.01 -2.23 -14.44
CA VAL A 182 3.24 -2.18 -12.99
C VAL A 182 4.41 -3.08 -12.60
N ALA A 183 4.45 -4.30 -13.14
CA ALA A 183 5.56 -5.23 -12.92
C ALA A 183 6.89 -4.66 -13.43
N ALA A 184 6.92 -4.05 -14.63
CA ALA A 184 8.12 -3.42 -15.17
C ALA A 184 8.66 -2.31 -14.25
N LEU A 185 7.77 -1.42 -13.77
CA LEU A 185 8.14 -0.35 -12.83
C LEU A 185 8.68 -0.91 -11.52
N VAL A 186 8.05 -1.95 -10.96
CA VAL A 186 8.52 -2.63 -9.74
C VAL A 186 9.92 -3.23 -9.93
N PHE A 187 10.16 -3.91 -11.05
CA PHE A 187 11.48 -4.47 -11.35
C PHE A 187 12.53 -3.37 -11.58
N THR A 188 12.17 -2.25 -12.20
CA THR A 188 13.04 -1.08 -12.32
C THR A 188 13.46 -0.56 -10.94
N ILE A 189 12.50 -0.36 -10.02
CA ILE A 189 12.80 0.10 -8.65
C ILE A 189 13.73 -0.89 -7.94
N GLY A 190 13.44 -2.19 -8.01
CA GLY A 190 14.27 -3.21 -7.37
C GLY A 190 15.69 -3.29 -7.97
N ALA A 191 15.83 -3.13 -9.28
CA ALA A 191 17.14 -3.08 -9.93
C ALA A 191 17.96 -1.84 -9.51
N CYS A 192 17.29 -0.69 -9.35
CA CYS A 192 17.92 0.54 -8.89
C CYS A 192 18.47 0.38 -7.47
N PHE A 193 17.67 -0.14 -6.54
CA PHE A 193 18.15 -0.37 -5.16
C PHE A 193 19.13 -1.54 -5.05
N ALA A 194 19.06 -2.54 -5.92
CA ALA A 194 20.10 -3.56 -5.98
C ALA A 194 21.46 -2.96 -6.35
N TYR A 195 21.49 -2.00 -7.29
CA TYR A 195 22.70 -1.25 -7.64
C TYR A 195 23.19 -0.39 -6.48
N GLU A 196 22.31 0.36 -5.81
CA GLU A 196 22.69 1.19 -4.66
C GLU A 196 23.22 0.37 -3.49
N LEU A 197 22.57 -0.75 -3.17
CA LEU A 197 23.01 -1.65 -2.10
C LEU A 197 24.38 -2.25 -2.40
N TRP A 198 24.65 -2.59 -3.66
CA TRP A 198 25.95 -3.06 -4.11
C TRP A 198 27.03 -1.96 -3.97
N ALA A 199 26.69 -0.71 -4.32
CA ALA A 199 27.58 0.43 -4.18
C ALA A 199 27.86 0.78 -2.70
N ALA A 200 26.86 0.67 -1.83
CA ALA A 200 26.94 1.02 -0.41
C ALA A 200 27.78 0.09 0.45
N ARG A 201 28.05 -1.15 0.00
CA ARG A 201 28.85 -2.16 0.73
C ARG A 201 28.49 -2.24 2.23
N PRO A 202 27.22 -2.53 2.57
CA PRO A 202 26.76 -2.49 3.95
C PRO A 202 27.38 -3.61 4.80
N ASP A 203 27.46 -3.37 6.11
CA ASP A 203 27.89 -4.38 7.08
C ASP A 203 26.83 -5.48 7.23
N ALA A 204 27.15 -6.67 6.72
CA ALA A 204 26.29 -7.85 6.82
C ALA A 204 26.01 -8.25 8.28
N GLY A 205 26.96 -8.03 9.20
CA GLY A 205 26.78 -8.33 10.62
C GLY A 205 25.72 -7.43 11.27
N GLY A 206 25.79 -6.13 11.00
CA GLY A 206 24.81 -5.13 11.42
C GLY A 206 23.41 -5.39 10.88
N ILE A 207 23.28 -5.78 9.59
CA ILE A 207 21.98 -6.10 8.99
C ILE A 207 21.29 -7.24 9.74
N ILE A 208 22.01 -8.33 10.02
CA ILE A 208 21.44 -9.50 10.72
C ILE A 208 21.00 -9.11 12.13
N ARG A 209 21.79 -8.27 12.84
CA ARG A 209 21.43 -7.76 14.16
C ARG A 209 20.22 -6.83 14.11
N GLY A 210 20.05 -6.06 13.04
CA GLY A 210 18.90 -5.17 12.84
C GLY A 210 17.55 -5.88 12.74
N PHE A 211 17.54 -7.18 12.41
CA PHE A 211 16.32 -8.01 12.47
C PHE A 211 15.97 -8.49 13.87
N VAL A 212 16.81 -8.25 14.88
CA VAL A 212 16.50 -8.56 16.27
C VAL A 212 15.75 -7.37 16.90
N PRO A 213 14.58 -7.59 17.52
CA PRO A 213 13.81 -6.51 18.13
C PRO A 213 14.56 -5.84 19.28
N THR A 214 14.51 -4.51 19.33
CA THR A 214 15.16 -3.71 20.38
C THR A 214 14.10 -2.94 21.19
N SER A 215 14.24 -2.89 22.51
CA SER A 215 13.28 -2.21 23.42
C SER A 215 13.27 -0.68 23.27
N GLN A 216 14.30 -0.11 22.64
CA GLN A 216 14.41 1.33 22.37
C GLN A 216 13.27 1.85 21.49
N ILE A 217 12.70 1.01 20.62
CA ILE A 217 11.59 1.38 19.72
C ILE A 217 10.39 1.93 20.50
N LEU A 218 10.14 1.43 21.72
CA LEU A 218 9.02 1.87 22.56
C LEU A 218 9.40 3.01 23.51
N SER A 219 10.70 3.26 23.70
CA SER A 219 11.20 4.23 24.67
C SER A 219 11.48 5.59 24.04
N ASP A 220 11.91 5.62 22.78
CA ASP A 220 12.20 6.84 22.02
C ASP A 220 10.96 7.27 21.19
N PRO A 221 10.35 8.44 21.49
CA PRO A 221 9.18 8.94 20.77
C PRO A 221 9.42 9.18 19.27
N ALA A 222 10.62 9.61 18.88
CA ALA A 222 10.95 9.87 17.48
C ALA A 222 11.11 8.54 16.71
N MET A 223 11.76 7.56 17.34
CA MET A 223 11.89 6.21 16.77
C MET A 223 10.51 5.55 16.64
N LEU A 224 9.64 5.71 17.63
CA LEU A 224 8.27 5.22 17.60
C LEU A 224 7.45 5.88 16.49
N TYR A 225 7.56 7.20 16.31
CA TYR A 225 6.88 7.94 15.25
C TYR A 225 7.26 7.41 13.86
N VAL A 226 8.55 7.19 13.60
CA VAL A 226 9.03 6.60 12.34
C VAL A 226 8.62 5.13 12.21
N ALA A 227 8.66 4.35 13.29
CA ALA A 227 8.20 2.95 13.28
C ALA A 227 6.70 2.83 12.95
N ILE A 228 5.86 3.72 13.47
CA ILE A 228 4.44 3.79 13.13
C ILE A 228 4.24 4.30 11.69
N GLY A 229 5.09 5.22 11.24
CA GLY A 229 5.18 5.63 9.84
C GLY A 229 5.47 4.46 8.92
N ILE A 230 6.47 3.62 9.22
CA ILE A 230 6.78 2.39 8.48
C ILE A 230 5.58 1.45 8.49
N LEU A 231 4.91 1.27 9.63
CA LEU A 231 3.73 0.41 9.72
C LEU A 231 2.60 0.93 8.82
N GLY A 232 2.33 2.24 8.83
CA GLY A 232 1.30 2.87 8.00
C GLY A 232 1.61 2.84 6.51
N ALA A 233 2.87 3.11 6.15
CA ALA A 233 3.35 3.08 4.77
C ALA A 233 3.39 1.65 4.22
N THR A 234 3.70 0.66 5.06
CA THR A 234 3.70 -0.74 4.66
C THR A 234 2.25 -1.24 4.59
N VAL A 235 1.50 -1.22 5.69
CA VAL A 235 0.14 -1.77 5.70
C VAL A 235 -0.86 -0.72 5.22
N MET A 236 -0.91 -0.53 3.90
CA MET A 236 -1.83 0.41 3.28
C MET A 236 -3.28 -0.08 3.31
N PRO A 237 -4.22 0.70 3.86
CA PRO A 237 -5.59 0.23 3.99
C PRO A 237 -6.34 0.15 2.67
N HIS A 238 -6.12 1.11 1.76
CA HIS A 238 -6.74 1.13 0.43
C HIS A 238 -6.33 -0.11 -0.38
N ASN A 239 -5.13 -0.67 -0.15
CA ASN A 239 -4.67 -1.91 -0.77
C ASN A 239 -5.48 -3.14 -0.30
N LEU A 240 -6.05 -3.14 0.91
CA LEU A 240 -6.94 -4.22 1.35
C LEU A 240 -8.25 -4.21 0.55
N TYR A 241 -8.80 -3.04 0.26
CA TYR A 241 -9.97 -2.90 -0.62
C TYR A 241 -9.61 -3.30 -2.05
N LEU A 242 -8.49 -2.80 -2.56
CA LEU A 242 -7.97 -3.10 -3.89
C LEU A 242 -7.82 -4.61 -4.12
N HIS A 243 -7.12 -5.31 -3.22
CA HIS A 243 -6.83 -6.73 -3.38
C HIS A 243 -8.09 -7.60 -3.30
N SER A 244 -9.03 -7.23 -2.41
CA SER A 244 -10.32 -7.93 -2.31
C SER A 244 -11.17 -7.80 -3.58
N SER A 245 -10.92 -6.79 -4.41
CA SER A 245 -11.60 -6.58 -5.69
C SER A 245 -10.83 -7.17 -6.88
N ILE A 246 -9.54 -6.86 -7.04
CA ILE A 246 -8.73 -7.29 -8.20
C ILE A 246 -8.69 -8.81 -8.31
N VAL A 247 -8.69 -9.54 -7.20
CA VAL A 247 -8.72 -11.01 -7.24
C VAL A 247 -9.97 -11.57 -7.96
N GLN A 248 -11.04 -10.78 -8.04
CA GLN A 248 -12.29 -11.14 -8.74
C GLN A 248 -12.21 -10.92 -10.26
N THR A 249 -11.13 -10.32 -10.79
CA THR A 249 -10.88 -10.22 -12.25
C THR A 249 -10.57 -11.57 -12.89
N ARG A 250 -10.15 -12.55 -12.08
CA ARG A 250 -9.82 -13.91 -12.55
C ARG A 250 -11.08 -14.74 -12.66
N ASP A 251 -11.27 -15.36 -13.83
CA ASP A 251 -12.38 -16.26 -14.07
C ASP A 251 -12.01 -17.68 -13.63
N PHE A 252 -12.36 -18.00 -12.39
CA PHE A 252 -12.21 -19.33 -11.81
C PHE A 252 -13.57 -19.95 -11.48
N PRO A 253 -13.68 -21.30 -11.49
CA PRO A 253 -14.91 -21.98 -11.13
C PRO A 253 -15.36 -21.61 -9.71
N ARG A 254 -16.61 -21.16 -9.56
CA ARG A 254 -17.17 -20.75 -8.26
C ARG A 254 -17.58 -21.92 -7.35
N THR A 255 -17.10 -23.12 -7.66
CA THR A 255 -17.19 -24.33 -6.83
C THR A 255 -16.20 -24.28 -5.67
N ASP A 256 -16.40 -25.10 -4.63
CA ASP A 256 -15.48 -25.13 -3.49
C ASP A 256 -14.06 -25.53 -3.87
N THR A 257 -13.91 -26.45 -4.82
CA THR A 257 -12.59 -26.87 -5.33
C THR A 257 -11.90 -25.73 -6.08
N GLY A 258 -12.62 -25.02 -6.95
CA GLY A 258 -12.11 -23.86 -7.68
C GLY A 258 -11.73 -22.70 -6.76
N LYS A 259 -12.55 -22.41 -5.74
CA LYS A 259 -12.24 -21.42 -4.70
C LYS A 259 -10.98 -21.77 -3.92
N ARG A 260 -10.80 -23.03 -3.49
CA ARG A 260 -9.58 -23.48 -2.78
C ARG A 260 -8.33 -23.32 -3.64
N GLU A 261 -8.43 -23.65 -4.93
CA GLU A 261 -7.34 -23.50 -5.87
C GLU A 261 -7.00 -22.02 -6.13
N ALA A 262 -8.01 -21.19 -6.42
CA ALA A 262 -7.83 -19.74 -6.61
C ALA A 262 -7.22 -19.09 -5.37
N LEU A 263 -7.66 -19.48 -4.16
CA LEU A 263 -7.04 -19.02 -2.91
C LEU A 263 -5.57 -19.37 -2.85
N ARG A 264 -5.19 -20.62 -3.15
CA ARG A 264 -3.79 -21.05 -3.11
C ARG A 264 -2.93 -20.27 -4.11
N LEU A 265 -3.40 -20.09 -5.34
CA LEU A 265 -2.68 -19.36 -6.39
C LEU A 265 -2.52 -17.88 -6.04
N ALA A 266 -3.61 -17.21 -5.62
CA ALA A 266 -3.57 -15.80 -5.22
C ALA A 266 -2.68 -15.59 -3.98
N THR A 267 -2.68 -16.52 -3.02
CA THR A 267 -1.81 -16.44 -1.83
C THR A 267 -0.33 -16.54 -2.22
N ILE A 268 0.03 -17.46 -3.12
CA ILE A 268 1.41 -17.63 -3.58
C ILE A 268 1.86 -16.36 -4.31
N ASP A 269 1.05 -15.87 -5.25
CA ASP A 269 1.33 -14.66 -6.03
C ASP A 269 1.52 -13.43 -5.13
N SER A 270 0.59 -13.19 -4.18
CA SER A 270 0.71 -12.06 -3.26
C SER A 270 1.88 -12.19 -2.30
N THR A 271 2.18 -13.40 -1.81
CA THR A 271 3.30 -13.62 -0.88
C THR A 271 4.64 -13.39 -1.57
N LEU A 272 4.80 -13.86 -2.82
CA LEU A 272 6.03 -13.62 -3.58
C LEU A 272 6.21 -12.13 -3.88
N ALA A 273 5.15 -11.45 -4.30
CA ALA A 273 5.21 -10.03 -4.63
C ALA A 273 5.48 -9.15 -3.38
N LEU A 274 4.81 -9.40 -2.27
CA LEU A 274 5.08 -8.69 -1.00
C LEU A 274 6.46 -9.06 -0.41
N GLY A 275 6.94 -10.28 -0.67
CA GLY A 275 8.31 -10.67 -0.34
C GLY A 275 9.32 -9.82 -1.10
N PHE A 276 9.08 -9.57 -2.39
CA PHE A 276 9.89 -8.66 -3.18
C PHE A 276 9.85 -7.21 -2.66
N ALA A 277 8.65 -6.69 -2.34
CA ALA A 277 8.51 -5.36 -1.75
C ALA A 277 9.29 -5.21 -0.44
N PHE A 278 9.29 -6.24 0.41
CA PHE A 278 10.11 -6.25 1.63
C PHE A 278 11.60 -6.10 1.36
N PHE A 279 12.14 -6.81 0.36
CA PHE A 279 13.55 -6.66 0.02
C PHE A 279 13.89 -5.25 -0.46
N VAL A 280 12.97 -4.60 -1.19
CA VAL A 280 13.16 -3.21 -1.59
C VAL A 280 13.10 -2.27 -0.39
N ASN A 281 12.12 -2.40 0.49
CA ASN A 281 12.02 -1.56 1.70
C ASN A 281 13.22 -1.75 2.64
N ALA A 282 13.69 -3.00 2.79
CA ALA A 282 14.92 -3.28 3.51
C ALA A 282 16.15 -2.64 2.82
N ALA A 283 16.24 -2.72 1.49
CA ALA A 283 17.33 -2.11 0.74
C ALA A 283 17.36 -0.58 0.90
N ILE A 284 16.21 0.10 0.87
CA ILE A 284 16.12 1.55 1.12
C ILE A 284 16.73 1.90 2.47
N LEU A 285 16.28 1.22 3.54
CA LEU A 285 16.77 1.47 4.89
C LEU A 285 18.26 1.14 5.02
N ILE A 286 18.70 0.00 4.48
CA ILE A 286 20.11 -0.43 4.55
C ILE A 286 21.02 0.54 3.81
N THR A 287 20.63 1.00 2.61
CA THR A 287 21.39 2.00 1.85
C THR A 287 21.48 3.30 2.64
N ALA A 288 20.37 3.78 3.21
CA ALA A 288 20.39 5.00 4.03
C ALA A 288 21.26 4.86 5.27
N ALA A 289 21.20 3.72 5.95
CA ALA A 289 22.03 3.44 7.12
C ALA A 289 23.52 3.37 6.75
N ALA A 290 23.87 2.69 5.67
CA ALA A 290 25.25 2.57 5.22
C ALA A 290 25.83 3.91 4.71
N ALA A 291 24.99 4.74 4.08
CA ALA A 291 25.41 6.01 3.53
C ALA A 291 25.47 7.15 4.58
N PHE A 292 24.50 7.21 5.50
CA PHE A 292 24.28 8.41 6.31
C PHE A 292 24.46 8.20 7.82
N HIS A 293 24.23 7.00 8.34
CA HIS A 293 24.24 6.77 9.79
C HIS A 293 25.66 6.76 10.36
N GLY A 294 25.88 7.49 11.46
CA GLY A 294 27.21 7.64 12.07
C GLY A 294 28.20 8.47 11.24
N THR A 295 27.70 9.25 10.27
CA THR A 295 28.51 10.18 9.45
C THR A 295 28.19 11.65 9.82
N VAL A 296 28.91 12.61 9.22
CA VAL A 296 28.62 14.05 9.38
C VAL A 296 27.21 14.41 8.88
N ASN A 297 26.60 13.56 8.05
CA ASN A 297 25.26 13.75 7.47
C ASN A 297 24.18 12.94 8.24
N GLU A 298 24.39 12.67 9.53
CA GLU A 298 23.41 11.99 10.37
C GLU A 298 22.11 12.82 10.49
N GLY A 299 20.95 12.15 10.40
CA GLY A 299 19.65 12.83 10.45
C GLY A 299 19.13 13.36 9.12
N VAL A 300 19.73 12.99 7.98
CA VAL A 300 19.14 13.19 6.64
C VAL A 300 17.82 12.41 6.57
N ALA A 301 16.70 13.11 6.77
CA ALA A 301 15.35 12.57 6.65
C ALA A 301 14.67 12.96 5.33
N ASP A 302 15.37 13.74 4.49
CA ASP A 302 14.81 14.36 3.29
C ASP A 302 15.33 13.72 2.00
N ILE A 303 14.44 13.57 1.03
CA ILE A 303 14.71 12.88 -0.24
C ILE A 303 15.73 13.66 -1.09
N HIS A 304 15.67 15.01 -1.06
CA HIS A 304 16.63 15.86 -1.77
C HIS A 304 18.05 15.68 -1.23
N GLN A 305 18.20 15.73 0.09
CA GLN A 305 19.49 15.53 0.74
C GLN A 305 20.05 14.14 0.46
N ALA A 306 19.20 13.11 0.46
CA ALA A 306 19.62 11.77 0.06
C ALA A 306 20.17 11.76 -1.37
N TYR A 307 19.45 12.36 -2.34
CA TYR A 307 19.92 12.45 -3.73
C TYR A 307 21.29 13.14 -3.85
N ASP A 308 21.46 14.31 -3.23
CA ASP A 308 22.71 15.08 -3.34
C ASP A 308 23.91 14.34 -2.74
N LEU A 309 23.67 13.56 -1.69
CA LEU A 309 24.72 12.89 -0.95
C LEU A 309 24.99 11.45 -1.42
N LEU A 310 24.07 10.79 -2.12
CA LEU A 310 24.25 9.41 -2.57
C LEU A 310 25.47 9.25 -3.48
N THR A 311 25.63 10.07 -4.51
CA THR A 311 26.80 10.00 -5.42
C THR A 311 28.14 10.22 -4.69
N PRO A 312 28.35 11.31 -3.92
CA PRO A 312 29.63 11.54 -3.26
C PRO A 312 29.92 10.53 -2.14
N VAL A 313 28.91 10.06 -1.42
CA VAL A 313 29.08 9.08 -0.33
C VAL A 313 29.36 7.68 -0.87
N LEU A 314 28.62 7.25 -1.89
CA LEU A 314 28.77 5.91 -2.46
C LEU A 314 29.93 5.82 -3.46
N GLY A 315 30.49 6.95 -3.90
CA GLY A 315 31.55 7.00 -4.91
C GLY A 315 31.10 6.49 -6.28
N ALA A 316 29.79 6.44 -6.53
CA ALA A 316 29.17 5.87 -7.73
C ALA A 316 28.44 6.98 -8.51
N SER A 317 28.96 7.33 -9.68
CA SER A 317 28.51 8.47 -10.48
C SER A 317 27.05 8.42 -10.94
N LEU A 318 26.43 7.23 -10.92
CA LEU A 318 25.05 7.03 -11.33
C LEU A 318 24.07 6.91 -10.15
N ALA A 319 24.55 6.88 -8.89
CA ALA A 319 23.71 6.58 -7.74
C ALA A 319 22.53 7.54 -7.59
N SER A 320 22.79 8.85 -7.64
CA SER A 320 21.73 9.87 -7.53
C SER A 320 20.72 9.75 -8.69
N THR A 321 21.18 9.60 -9.94
CA THR A 321 20.28 9.48 -11.09
C THR A 321 19.40 8.22 -11.02
N VAL A 322 19.99 7.08 -10.64
CA VAL A 322 19.28 5.81 -10.46
C VAL A 322 18.22 5.92 -9.37
N PHE A 323 18.55 6.57 -8.25
CA PHE A 323 17.62 6.88 -7.16
C PHE A 323 16.42 7.70 -7.66
N ALA A 324 16.67 8.80 -8.38
CA ALA A 324 15.60 9.67 -8.86
C ALA A 324 14.72 9.00 -9.94
N VAL A 325 15.30 8.15 -10.80
CA VAL A 325 14.51 7.33 -11.75
C VAL A 325 13.60 6.36 -11.01
N ALA A 326 14.10 5.70 -9.98
CA ALA A 326 13.29 4.79 -9.17
C ALA A 326 12.19 5.54 -8.38
N LEU A 327 12.47 6.75 -7.89
CA LEU A 327 11.48 7.60 -7.24
C LEU A 327 10.35 8.00 -8.19
N LEU A 328 10.68 8.37 -9.43
CA LEU A 328 9.69 8.66 -10.46
C LEU A 328 8.85 7.41 -10.80
N ALA A 329 9.51 6.26 -10.99
CA ALA A 329 8.83 5.00 -11.26
C ALA A 329 7.86 4.61 -10.13
N SER A 330 8.25 4.83 -8.88
CA SER A 330 7.43 4.61 -7.69
C SER A 330 6.15 5.49 -7.69
N GLY A 331 6.31 6.80 -7.90
CA GLY A 331 5.18 7.74 -7.93
C GLY A 331 4.16 7.45 -9.05
N GLN A 332 4.64 7.06 -10.24
CA GLN A 332 3.76 6.67 -11.36
C GLN A 332 2.98 5.38 -11.09
N ASN A 333 3.53 4.48 -10.28
CA ASN A 333 2.90 3.19 -10.05
C ASN A 333 1.74 3.28 -9.06
N SER A 334 1.97 4.00 -7.96
CA SER A 334 0.95 4.22 -6.93
C SER A 334 -0.26 5.00 -7.47
N THR A 335 -0.04 5.85 -8.49
CA THR A 335 -1.10 6.54 -9.25
C THR A 335 -2.17 5.59 -9.79
N LEU A 336 -1.74 4.45 -10.34
CA LEU A 336 -2.64 3.47 -10.95
C LEU A 336 -3.45 2.74 -9.89
N THR A 337 -2.81 2.32 -8.80
CA THR A 337 -3.46 1.57 -7.72
C THR A 337 -4.39 2.46 -6.91
N GLY A 338 -4.00 3.72 -6.62
CA GLY A 338 -4.82 4.68 -5.90
C GLY A 338 -6.14 5.00 -6.62
N THR A 339 -6.09 5.15 -7.95
CA THR A 339 -7.30 5.39 -8.75
C THR A 339 -8.28 4.21 -8.71
N LEU A 340 -7.76 2.98 -8.85
CA LEU A 340 -8.57 1.76 -8.78
C LEU A 340 -9.12 1.52 -7.37
N ALA A 341 -8.27 1.65 -6.35
CA ALA A 341 -8.66 1.47 -4.95
C ALA A 341 -9.75 2.46 -4.56
N GLY A 342 -9.59 3.70 -4.98
CA GLY A 342 -10.63 4.69 -4.88
C GLY A 342 -11.92 4.22 -5.53
N GLN A 343 -11.90 3.89 -6.82
CA GLN A 343 -13.11 3.48 -7.56
C GLN A 343 -13.87 2.40 -6.79
N ILE A 344 -13.17 1.37 -6.32
CA ILE A 344 -13.72 0.28 -5.50
C ILE A 344 -14.34 0.80 -4.20
N VAL A 345 -13.65 1.68 -3.48
CA VAL A 345 -14.13 2.26 -2.22
C VAL A 345 -15.42 3.06 -2.43
N MET A 346 -15.49 3.89 -3.47
CA MET A 346 -16.65 4.72 -3.73
C MET A 346 -17.84 3.92 -4.26
N GLU A 347 -17.62 3.02 -5.22
CA GLU A 347 -18.68 2.14 -5.73
C GLU A 347 -19.18 1.20 -4.62
N GLY A 348 -18.27 0.64 -3.83
CA GLY A 348 -18.59 -0.29 -2.76
C GLY A 348 -19.31 0.36 -1.58
N PHE A 349 -18.87 1.54 -1.12
CA PHE A 349 -19.51 2.22 0.02
C PHE A 349 -20.67 3.12 -0.36
N LEU A 350 -20.61 3.85 -1.48
CA LEU A 350 -21.62 4.83 -1.88
C LEU A 350 -22.58 4.31 -2.96
N ASP A 351 -22.19 3.30 -3.75
CA ASP A 351 -22.91 2.86 -4.96
C ASP A 351 -23.04 4.02 -5.97
N LEU A 352 -22.00 4.86 -6.00
CA LEU A 352 -21.84 5.98 -6.91
C LEU A 352 -20.79 5.59 -7.96
N ARG A 353 -21.14 5.71 -9.25
CA ARG A 353 -20.21 5.49 -10.36
C ARG A 353 -19.83 6.81 -10.97
N ILE A 354 -18.53 7.12 -10.95
CA ILE A 354 -17.96 8.25 -11.66
C ILE A 354 -16.87 7.71 -12.59
N SER A 355 -16.65 8.39 -13.71
CA SER A 355 -15.56 8.02 -14.61
C SER A 355 -14.21 8.13 -13.87
N PRO A 356 -13.31 7.15 -14.00
CA PRO A 356 -12.05 7.15 -13.25
C PRO A 356 -11.16 8.38 -13.48
N TRP A 357 -11.20 8.99 -14.67
CA TRP A 357 -10.45 10.21 -14.96
C TRP A 357 -10.96 11.41 -14.13
N ALA A 358 -12.29 11.55 -14.00
CA ALA A 358 -12.90 12.60 -13.22
C ALA A 358 -12.60 12.40 -11.73
N ARG A 359 -12.59 11.14 -11.28
CA ARG A 359 -12.15 10.79 -9.94
C ARG A 359 -10.70 11.21 -9.71
N ARG A 360 -9.79 10.76 -10.58
CA ARG A 360 -8.36 11.07 -10.43
C ARG A 360 -8.14 12.56 -10.37
N LEU A 361 -8.78 13.32 -11.27
CA LEU A 361 -8.68 14.77 -11.27
C LEU A 361 -9.16 15.36 -9.94
N LEU A 362 -10.30 14.90 -9.41
CA LEU A 362 -10.81 15.36 -8.12
C LEU A 362 -9.85 15.06 -6.96
N THR A 363 -9.41 13.80 -6.81
CA THR A 363 -8.49 13.41 -5.73
C THR A 363 -7.15 14.13 -5.86
N ARG A 364 -6.67 14.29 -7.09
CA ARG A 364 -5.42 14.98 -7.41
C ARG A 364 -5.49 16.47 -7.08
N LEU A 365 -6.58 17.16 -7.41
CA LEU A 365 -6.76 18.56 -7.03
C LEU A 365 -6.78 18.74 -5.51
N VAL A 366 -7.45 17.83 -4.79
CA VAL A 366 -7.50 17.87 -3.32
C VAL A 366 -6.13 17.58 -2.70
N ALA A 367 -5.30 16.73 -3.33
CA ALA A 367 -3.94 16.45 -2.87
C ALA A 367 -2.93 17.56 -3.23
N ILE A 368 -3.04 18.18 -4.41
CA ILE A 368 -2.12 19.22 -4.88
C ILE A 368 -2.22 20.49 -4.04
N VAL A 369 -3.43 20.92 -3.67
CA VAL A 369 -3.64 22.18 -2.94
C VAL A 369 -2.80 22.25 -1.64
N PRO A 370 -2.88 21.28 -0.70
CA PRO A 370 -2.05 21.32 0.50
C PRO A 370 -0.56 21.17 0.18
N ALA A 371 -0.18 20.39 -0.84
CA ALA A 371 1.23 20.27 -1.25
C ALA A 371 1.81 21.61 -1.70
N VAL A 372 1.11 22.34 -2.57
CA VAL A 372 1.54 23.65 -3.08
C VAL A 372 1.59 24.68 -1.95
N VAL A 373 0.58 24.71 -1.08
CA VAL A 373 0.56 25.64 0.07
C VAL A 373 1.75 25.41 0.98
N VAL A 374 2.04 24.15 1.34
CA VAL A 374 3.19 23.83 2.19
C VAL A 374 4.51 24.13 1.48
N ALA A 375 4.61 23.83 0.17
CA ALA A 375 5.79 24.14 -0.62
C ALA A 375 6.11 25.65 -0.65
N LEU A 376 5.08 26.49 -0.81
CA LEU A 376 5.25 27.95 -0.87
C LEU A 376 5.60 28.57 0.49
N ILE A 377 5.09 28.01 1.59
CA ILE A 377 5.27 28.59 2.94
C ILE A 377 6.52 28.04 3.63
N TYR A 378 6.76 26.73 3.54
CA TYR A 378 7.76 26.02 4.34
C TYR A 378 8.90 25.41 3.52
N GLY A 379 8.85 25.50 2.19
CA GLY A 379 9.87 24.94 1.29
C GLY A 379 10.04 23.41 1.43
N ASP A 380 11.21 22.92 1.06
CA ASP A 380 11.51 21.49 0.96
C ASP A 380 11.39 20.75 2.31
N THR A 381 11.85 21.38 3.40
CA THR A 381 11.76 20.79 4.75
C THR A 381 10.32 20.57 5.22
N GLY A 382 9.39 21.45 4.82
CA GLY A 382 7.96 21.29 5.12
C GLY A 382 7.34 20.11 4.36
N ILE A 383 7.83 19.86 3.15
CA ILE A 383 7.34 18.81 2.25
C ILE A 383 7.77 17.43 2.75
N GLY A 384 9.02 17.27 3.18
CA GLY A 384 9.48 16.02 3.80
C GLY A 384 8.65 15.65 5.05
N LYS A 385 8.34 16.63 5.90
CA LYS A 385 7.45 16.43 7.06
C LYS A 385 6.02 16.08 6.65
N LEU A 386 5.49 16.76 5.63
CA LEU A 386 4.16 16.49 5.10
C LEU A 386 4.05 15.06 4.53
N LEU A 387 5.12 14.59 3.88
CA LEU A 387 5.22 13.24 3.32
C LEU A 387 5.19 12.16 4.42
N ILE A 388 5.90 12.37 5.54
CA ILE A 388 5.83 11.42 6.68
C ILE A 388 4.45 11.51 7.37
N LEU A 389 3.92 12.72 7.55
CA LEU A 389 2.60 12.94 8.14
C LEU A 389 1.50 12.20 7.36
N SER A 390 1.58 12.18 6.03
CA SER A 390 0.59 11.47 5.22
C SER A 390 0.59 9.96 5.54
N GLN A 391 1.75 9.36 5.79
CA GLN A 391 1.86 7.94 6.20
C GLN A 391 1.28 7.68 7.59
N VAL A 392 1.43 8.63 8.50
CA VAL A 392 0.79 8.55 9.81
C VAL A 392 -0.74 8.58 9.67
N VAL A 393 -1.29 9.43 8.80
CA VAL A 393 -2.74 9.45 8.49
C VAL A 393 -3.21 8.10 7.95
N LEU A 394 -2.43 7.44 7.09
CA LEU A 394 -2.72 6.09 6.62
C LEU A 394 -2.74 5.08 7.78
N SER A 395 -1.75 5.15 8.68
CA SER A 395 -1.67 4.29 9.86
C SER A 395 -2.90 4.45 10.77
N LEU A 396 -3.35 5.69 11.00
CA LEU A 396 -4.53 6.00 11.80
C LEU A 396 -5.82 5.45 11.19
N GLN A 397 -5.90 5.38 9.86
CA GLN A 397 -7.06 4.83 9.17
C GLN A 397 -7.09 3.29 9.26
N LEU A 398 -5.92 2.63 9.28
CA LEU A 398 -5.77 1.19 9.14
C LEU A 398 -6.70 0.33 10.02
N PRO A 399 -6.91 0.61 11.32
CA PRO A 399 -7.84 -0.15 12.15
C PRO A 399 -9.25 -0.25 11.56
N PHE A 400 -9.73 0.82 10.91
CA PHE A 400 -11.07 0.90 10.34
C PHE A 400 -11.26 -0.01 9.12
N ALA A 401 -10.18 -0.43 8.45
CA ALA A 401 -10.22 -1.45 7.41
C ALA A 401 -9.95 -2.85 7.97
N VAL A 402 -9.01 -2.98 8.91
CA VAL A 402 -8.56 -4.26 9.47
C VAL A 402 -9.65 -4.94 10.31
N PHE A 403 -10.33 -4.21 11.20
CA PHE A 403 -11.37 -4.83 12.04
C PHE A 403 -12.52 -5.42 11.22
N PRO A 404 -13.14 -4.70 10.26
CA PRO A 404 -14.15 -5.29 9.39
C PRO A 404 -13.65 -6.51 8.63
N LEU A 405 -12.43 -6.45 8.09
CA LEU A 405 -11.84 -7.55 7.34
C LEU A 405 -11.73 -8.82 8.19
N ILE A 406 -11.26 -8.71 9.43
CA ILE A 406 -11.15 -9.84 10.36
C ILE A 406 -12.54 -10.35 10.75
N ILE A 407 -13.49 -9.46 11.06
CA ILE A 407 -14.86 -9.84 11.42
C ILE A 407 -15.51 -10.66 10.30
N PHE A 408 -15.34 -10.25 9.05
CA PHE A 408 -15.96 -10.93 7.91
C PHE A 408 -15.28 -12.25 7.60
N THR A 409 -13.94 -12.28 7.58
CA THR A 409 -13.18 -13.48 7.21
C THR A 409 -13.17 -14.56 8.29
N THR A 410 -13.46 -14.22 9.55
CA THR A 410 -13.54 -15.17 10.67
C THR A 410 -14.97 -15.66 10.95
N SER A 411 -15.99 -15.06 10.31
CA SER A 411 -17.38 -15.46 10.48
C SER A 411 -17.74 -16.69 9.64
N ARG A 412 -18.07 -17.80 10.30
CA ARG A 412 -18.59 -19.01 9.62
C ARG A 412 -19.91 -18.75 8.88
N ALA A 413 -20.75 -17.85 9.41
CA ALA A 413 -22.00 -17.49 8.74
C ALA A 413 -21.77 -16.83 7.37
N LYS A 414 -20.66 -16.11 7.20
CA LYS A 414 -20.33 -15.38 5.95
C LYS A 414 -19.43 -16.19 5.01
N MET A 415 -18.51 -16.97 5.56
CA MET A 415 -17.44 -17.65 4.82
C MET A 415 -17.63 -19.16 4.72
N GLY A 416 -18.58 -19.75 5.45
CA GLY A 416 -18.78 -21.20 5.53
C GLY A 416 -17.50 -21.92 5.97
N ASP A 417 -17.17 -23.01 5.28
CA ASP A 417 -15.97 -23.83 5.51
C ASP A 417 -14.66 -23.10 5.20
N PHE A 418 -14.73 -21.95 4.53
CA PHE A 418 -13.56 -21.12 4.21
C PHE A 418 -13.26 -20.08 5.29
N ALA A 419 -14.00 -20.06 6.41
CA ALA A 419 -13.70 -19.17 7.52
C ALA A 419 -12.25 -19.35 8.01
N ALA A 420 -11.63 -18.26 8.44
CA ALA A 420 -10.26 -18.28 8.94
C ALA A 420 -10.13 -19.24 10.14
N ARG A 421 -9.04 -20.03 10.13
CA ARG A 421 -8.72 -20.98 11.21
C ARG A 421 -8.57 -20.25 12.56
N GLY A 422 -8.78 -20.97 13.66
CA GLY A 422 -8.72 -20.40 15.01
C GLY A 422 -7.42 -19.66 15.33
N TRP A 423 -6.27 -20.22 14.94
CA TRP A 423 -4.97 -19.54 15.13
C TRP A 423 -4.84 -18.27 14.29
N VAL A 424 -5.29 -18.28 13.02
CA VAL A 424 -5.28 -17.10 12.14
C VAL A 424 -6.16 -16.00 12.74
N LYS A 425 -7.33 -16.39 13.27
CA LYS A 425 -8.24 -15.48 13.98
C LYS A 425 -7.52 -14.82 15.16
N TRP A 426 -6.91 -15.61 16.05
CA TRP A 426 -6.18 -15.07 17.20
C TRP A 426 -5.05 -14.11 16.80
N VAL A 427 -4.18 -14.53 15.87
CA VAL A 427 -3.08 -13.69 15.38
C VAL A 427 -3.61 -12.39 14.77
N SER A 428 -4.66 -12.47 13.94
CA SER A 428 -5.21 -11.28 13.27
C SER A 428 -5.82 -10.29 14.27
N TRP A 429 -6.55 -10.78 15.27
CA TRP A 429 -7.10 -9.92 16.34
C TRP A 429 -6.00 -9.28 17.18
N SER A 430 -4.98 -10.05 17.58
CA SER A 430 -3.84 -9.52 18.32
C SER A 430 -3.14 -8.41 17.54
N LEU A 431 -2.94 -8.60 16.23
CA LEU A 431 -2.36 -7.58 15.36
C LEU A 431 -3.26 -6.34 15.23
N ALA A 432 -4.57 -6.52 15.09
CA ALA A 432 -5.51 -5.39 15.01
C ALA A 432 -5.47 -4.55 16.29
N PHE A 433 -5.43 -5.18 17.47
CA PHE A 433 -5.29 -4.48 18.74
C PHE A 433 -3.92 -3.84 18.90
N LEU A 434 -2.84 -4.49 18.45
CA LEU A 434 -1.50 -3.91 18.45
C LEU A 434 -1.44 -2.63 17.61
N ILE A 435 -1.89 -2.69 16.35
CA ILE A 435 -1.94 -1.54 15.44
C ILE A 435 -2.76 -0.41 16.07
N SER A 436 -3.94 -0.73 16.62
CA SER A 436 -4.81 0.27 17.23
C SER A 436 -4.19 0.89 18.49
N GLY A 437 -3.51 0.08 19.30
CA GLY A 437 -2.80 0.54 20.50
C GLY A 437 -1.62 1.45 20.17
N LEU A 438 -0.82 1.11 19.14
CA LEU A 438 0.28 1.96 18.67
C LEU A 438 -0.23 3.31 18.13
N ASN A 439 -1.30 3.28 17.33
CA ASN A 439 -1.93 4.50 16.84
C ASN A 439 -2.51 5.37 17.96
N PHE A 440 -3.15 4.74 18.95
CA PHE A 440 -3.66 5.47 20.12
C PHE A 440 -2.52 6.11 20.94
N LEU A 441 -1.42 5.37 21.15
CA LEU A 441 -0.24 5.89 21.84
C LEU A 441 0.36 7.09 21.11
N LEU A 442 0.46 7.03 19.77
CA LEU A 442 0.96 8.14 18.97
C LEU A 442 0.05 9.37 19.05
N LEU A 443 -1.28 9.19 18.94
CA LEU A 443 -2.21 10.30 19.14
C LEU A 443 -2.08 10.88 20.54
N TRP A 444 -1.96 10.03 21.56
CA TRP A 444 -1.77 10.46 22.94
C TRP A 444 -0.51 11.31 23.08
N GLN A 445 0.65 10.83 22.61
CA GLN A 445 1.90 11.61 22.64
C GLN A 445 1.79 12.92 21.86
N THR A 446 1.12 12.90 20.70
CA THR A 446 0.98 14.10 19.85
C THR A 446 0.12 15.18 20.50
N PHE A 447 -0.93 14.80 21.25
CA PHE A 447 -1.85 15.75 21.87
C PHE A 447 -1.56 16.04 23.34
N ALA A 448 -0.88 15.14 24.06
CA ALA A 448 -0.57 15.31 25.48
C ALA A 448 0.75 16.03 25.74
N GLY A 449 1.64 16.13 24.74
CA GLY A 449 2.97 16.75 24.87
C GLY A 449 4.04 15.75 25.26
#